data_AF-A0A1M5TRQ3-F1
#
_entry.id   AF-A0A1M5TRQ3-F1
#
_cell.length_a   1.000
_cell.length_b   1.000
_cell.length_c   1.000
_cell.angle_alpha   90.00
_cell.angle_beta   90.00
_cell.angle_gamma   90.00
#
_symmetry.space_group_name_H-M   'P 1'
#
loop_
_entity.id
_entity.type
_entity.pdbx_description
1 polymer ?
#
loop_
_entity_poly.entity_id
_entity_poly.type
_entity_poly.pdbx_seq_one_letter_code
_entity_poly.pdbx_strand_id
1 'polypeptide(L)' 'MAKKKTAVRRAWSKEDYRVLKTMARDKQGVKKIAKALKRSPGATSVMAATHGISLSTRG' A
#
# COMPACT_ATOMS: atom_id res chain seq x y z
N MET A 1 -23.26 19.59 6.54
CA MET A 1 -22.79 18.26 6.08
C MET A 1 -21.35 18.38 5.61
N ALA A 2 -20.40 17.70 6.26
CA ALA A 2 -18.98 17.81 5.92
C ALA A 2 -18.74 17.35 4.46
N LYS A 3 -18.12 18.19 3.63
CA LYS A 3 -17.72 17.85 2.26
C LYS A 3 -16.84 16.60 2.32
N LYS A 4 -17.37 15.44 1.90
CA LYS A 4 -16.58 14.22 1.71
C LYS A 4 -15.51 14.56 0.69
N LYS A 5 -14.26 14.76 1.14
CA LYS A 5 -13.11 14.87 0.25
C LYS A 5 -13.10 13.59 -0.58
N THR A 6 -13.49 13.68 -1.84
CA THR A 6 -13.34 12.60 -2.80
C THR A 6 -11.86 12.28 -2.84
N ALA A 7 -11.48 11.20 -2.15
CA ALA A 7 -10.12 10.73 -2.15
C ALA A 7 -9.77 10.44 -3.61
N VAL A 8 -8.95 11.29 -4.22
CA VAL A 8 -8.44 11.07 -5.56
C VAL A 8 -7.66 9.77 -5.50
N ARG A 9 -8.31 8.68 -5.91
CA ARG A 9 -7.73 7.34 -5.93
C ARG A 9 -6.68 7.34 -7.03
N ARG A 10 -5.44 7.73 -6.70
CA ARG A 10 -4.32 7.57 -7.63
C ARG A 10 -4.29 6.12 -8.09
N ALA A 11 -4.31 5.90 -9.40
CA ALA A 11 -4.10 4.58 -9.96
C ALA A 11 -2.79 3.99 -9.43
N TRP A 12 -2.77 2.69 -9.19
CA TRP A 12 -1.54 2.00 -8.83
C TRP A 12 -0.72 1.79 -10.10
N SER A 13 0.50 2.31 -10.11
CA SER A 13 1.41 2.15 -11.23
C SER A 13 2.09 0.77 -11.19
N LYS A 14 2.64 0.35 -12.34
CA LYS A 14 3.44 -0.90 -12.41
C LYS A 14 4.68 -0.84 -11.51
N GLU A 15 5.23 0.35 -11.31
CA GLU A 15 6.33 0.61 -10.39
C GLU A 15 5.89 0.46 -8.93
N ASP A 16 4.72 0.98 -8.56
CA ASP A 16 4.16 0.80 -7.21
C ASP A 16 4.02 -0.69 -6.87
N TYR A 17 3.60 -1.53 -7.83
CA TYR A 17 3.51 -2.98 -7.61
C TYR A 17 4.88 -3.64 -7.44
N ARG A 18 5.90 -3.21 -8.20
CA ARG A 18 7.27 -3.72 -8.03
C ARG A 18 7.82 -3.36 -6.67
N VAL A 19 7.69 -2.09 -6.26
CA VAL A 19 8.15 -1.61 -4.96
C VAL A 19 7.40 -2.33 -3.84
N LEU A 20 6.07 -2.46 -3.94
CA LEU A 20 5.24 -3.21 -2.99
C LEU A 20 5.73 -4.66 -2.83
N LYS A 21 5.98 -5.36 -3.95
CA LYS A 21 6.44 -6.74 -3.95
C LYS A 21 7.85 -6.88 -3.37
N THR A 22 8.78 -6.01 -3.73
CA THR A 22 10.14 -6.02 -3.18
C THR A 22 10.13 -5.77 -1.68
N MET A 23 9.45 -4.71 -1.22
CA MET A 23 9.40 -4.38 0.19
C MET A 23 8.66 -5.42 1.04
N ALA A 24 7.64 -6.07 0.47
CA ALA A 24 6.95 -7.18 1.13
C ALA A 24 7.87 -8.40 1.30
N ARG A 25 8.72 -8.72 0.30
CA ARG A 25 9.73 -9.79 0.39
C ARG A 25 10.77 -9.49 1.45
N ASP A 26 11.19 -8.23 1.58
CA ASP A 26 12.08 -7.76 2.64
C ASP A 26 11.40 -7.68 4.03
N LYS A 27 10.18 -8.21 4.14
CA LYS A 27 9.35 -8.24 5.35
C LYS A 27 9.20 -6.85 6.00
N GLN A 28 9.26 -5.80 5.20
CA GLN A 28 9.07 -4.44 5.69
C GLN A 28 7.63 -4.32 6.21
N GLY A 29 7.48 -3.75 7.41
CA GLY A 29 6.16 -3.55 7.99
C GLY A 29 5.29 -2.65 7.10
N VAL A 30 3.99 -2.91 7.06
CA VAL A 30 2.99 -2.17 6.23
C VAL A 30 3.15 -0.64 6.34
N LYS A 31 3.47 -0.13 7.54
CA LYS A 31 3.66 1.31 7.78
C LYS A 31 4.85 1.89 6.98
N LYS A 32 5.97 1.16 6.90
CA LYS A 32 7.15 1.58 6.12
C LYS A 32 6.87 1.55 4.62
N ILE A 33 6.21 0.50 4.15
CA ILE A 33 5.82 0.34 2.74
C ILE A 33 4.86 1.47 2.33
N ALA A 34 3.84 1.74 3.15
CA ALA A 34 2.90 2.82 2.92
C ALA A 34 3.59 4.20 2.82
N LYS A 35 4.55 4.46 3.72
CA LYS A 35 5.34 5.70 3.69
C LYS A 35 6.19 5.82 2.42
N ALA A 36 6.83 4.72 1.98
CA ALA A 36 7.63 4.71 0.76
C ALA A 36 6.78 4.94 -0.50
N LEU A 37 5.60 4.33 -0.58
CA LEU A 37 4.66 4.47 -1.69
C LEU A 37 3.84 5.77 -1.63
N LYS A 38 4.03 6.60 -0.58
CA LYS A 38 3.17 7.76 -0.27
C LYS A 38 1.67 7.40 -0.29
N ARG A 39 1.34 6.18 0.14
CA ARG A 39 -0.03 5.64 0.24
C ARG A 39 -0.42 5.43 1.70
N SER A 40 -1.71 5.21 1.95
CA SER A 40 -2.17 4.84 3.28
C SER A 40 -1.90 3.35 3.55
N PRO A 41 -1.62 2.95 4.81
CA PRO A 41 -1.45 1.55 5.20
C PRO A 41 -2.65 0.67 4.82
N GLY A 42 -3.87 1.20 4.94
CA GLY A 42 -5.09 0.51 4.53
C GLY A 42 -5.15 0.27 3.02
N ALA A 43 -4.82 1.28 2.20
CA ALA A 43 -4.77 1.11 0.75
C ALA A 43 -3.70 0.11 0.32
N THR A 44 -2.52 0.16 0.94
CA THR A 44 -1.43 -0.80 0.69
C THR A 44 -1.82 -2.22 1.08
N SER A 45 -2.52 -2.40 2.20
CA SER A 45 -2.98 -3.72 2.67
C SER A 45 -4.05 -4.31 1.76
N VAL A 46 -5.04 -3.51 1.37
CA VAL A 46 -6.08 -3.93 0.42
C VAL A 46 -5.44 -4.29 -0.92
N MET A 47 -4.56 -3.45 -1.45
CA MET A 47 -3.92 -3.72 -2.74
C MET A 47 -3.03 -4.96 -2.69
N ALA A 48 -2.25 -5.13 -1.63
CA ALA A 48 -1.44 -6.32 -1.45
C ALA A 48 -2.28 -7.59 -1.34
N ALA A 49 -3.38 -7.55 -0.58
CA ALA A 49 -4.32 -8.65 -0.49
C ALA A 49 -4.94 -9.00 -1.85
N THR A 50 -5.38 -8.01 -2.63
CA THR A 50 -5.92 -8.22 -4.00
C THR A 50 -4.90 -8.87 -4.93
N HIS A 51 -3.61 -8.55 -4.77
CA HIS A 51 -2.53 -9.09 -5.60
C HIS A 51 -1.81 -10.32 -5.00
N GLY A 52 -2.32 -10.88 -3.90
CA GLY A 52 -1.72 -12.05 -3.24
C GLY A 52 -0.33 -11.79 -2.63
N ILE A 53 0.00 -10.53 -2.35
CA ILE A 53 1.25 -10.12 -1.71
C ILE A 53 1.04 -10.16 -0.19
N SER A 54 1.71 -11.10 0.48
CA SER A 54 1.69 -11.18 1.95
C SER A 54 2.53 -10.05 2.54
N LEU A 55 1.88 -9.03 3.12
CA LEU A 55 2.58 -8.01 3.88
C LEU A 55 2.82 -8.49 5.32
N SER A 56 4.00 -8.19 5.86
CA SER A 56 4.24 -8.37 7.29
C SER A 56 3.44 -7.32 8.06
N THR A 57 2.35 -7.73 8.69
CA THR A 57 1.54 -6.91 9.61
C THR A 57 2.18 -6.76 10.99
N ARG A 58 3.26 -7.52 11.25
CA ARG A 58 4.11 -7.33 12.44
C ARG A 58 4.87 -6.02 12.28
N GLY A 59 4.39 -5.00 13.01
CA GLY A 59 5.06 -3.72 13.19
C GLY A 59 6.25 -3.86 14.11
#